data_AF-A0A527W3K8-F1
#
_entry.id   AF-A0A527W3K8-F1
#
_cell.length_a   1.000
_cell.length_b   1.000
_cell.length_c   1.000
_cell.angle_alpha   90.00
_cell.angle_beta   90.00
_cell.angle_gamma   90.00
#
_symmetry.space_group_name_H-M   'P 1'
#
loop_
_entity.id
_entity.type
_entity.pdbx_description
1 polymer ?
#
loop_
_entity_poly.entity_id
_entity_poly.type
_entity_poly.pdbx_seq_one_letter_code
_entity_poly.pdbx_strand_id
1 'polypeptide(L)' 'PKSICDGLMAQKPGDAPFAAVRTAGVRGITVDDQSVRCAMRIAFERMKLVLEPSGAASLAALLGGKVDVSGKT' A
#
# COMPACT_ATOMS: atom_id res chain seq x y z
N PRO A 1 -1.42 16.51 -0.34
CA PRO A 1 -1.08 16.00 1.02
C PRO A 1 0.42 15.74 1.11
N LYS A 2 1.05 15.94 2.27
CA LYS A 2 2.47 15.60 2.48
C LYS A 2 2.55 14.19 3.07
N SER A 3 3.33 13.31 2.46
CA SER A 3 3.55 11.93 2.92
C SER A 3 4.96 11.49 2.53
N ILE A 4 5.51 10.51 3.26
CA ILE A 4 6.74 9.82 2.85
C ILE A 4 6.56 8.90 1.63
N CYS A 5 5.32 8.60 1.24
CA CYS A 5 5.02 7.80 0.05
C CYS A 5 4.98 8.68 -1.20
N ASP A 6 6.12 9.25 -1.57
CA ASP A 6 6.28 10.19 -2.69
C ASP A 6 5.76 9.63 -4.03
N GLY A 7 6.05 8.36 -4.33
CA GLY A 7 5.56 7.64 -5.51
C GLY A 7 4.03 7.47 -5.58
N LEU A 8 3.30 7.71 -4.50
CA LEU A 8 1.84 7.64 -4.45
C LEU A 8 1.15 9.01 -4.42
N MET A 9 1.89 10.12 -4.60
CA MET A 9 1.36 11.49 -4.48
C MET A 9 0.74 12.06 -5.76
N ALA A 10 0.39 11.21 -6.74
CA ALA A 10 -0.36 11.65 -7.91
C ALA A 10 -1.71 12.27 -7.51
N GLN A 11 -2.04 13.44 -8.08
CA GLN A 11 -3.29 14.14 -7.77
C GLN A 11 -4.54 13.42 -8.27
N LYS A 12 -4.40 12.65 -9.37
CA LYS A 12 -5.45 11.80 -9.92
C LYS A 12 -4.84 10.55 -10.56
N PRO A 13 -5.55 9.41 -10.57
CA PRO A 13 -5.16 8.27 -11.40
C PRO A 13 -5.31 8.62 -12.88
N GLY A 14 -4.60 7.91 -13.75
CA GLY A 14 -4.82 7.99 -15.20
C GLY A 14 -6.20 7.45 -15.59
N ASP A 15 -6.79 7.98 -16.66
CA ASP A 15 -8.18 7.68 -17.03
C ASP A 15 -8.37 6.18 -17.38
N ALA A 16 -7.46 5.61 -18.19
CA ALA A 16 -7.49 4.19 -18.56
C ALA A 16 -7.30 3.24 -17.37
N PRO A 17 -6.25 3.36 -16.51
CA PRO A 17 -6.11 2.49 -15.35
C PRO A 17 -7.26 2.67 -14.34
N PHE A 18 -7.79 3.89 -14.18
CA PHE A 18 -8.94 4.12 -13.30
C PHE A 18 -10.21 3.43 -13.80
N ALA A 19 -10.49 3.48 -15.10
CA ALA A 19 -11.61 2.76 -15.69
C ALA A 19 -11.50 1.23 -15.50
N ALA A 20 -10.29 0.69 -15.66
CA ALA A 20 -10.03 -0.73 -15.45
C ALA A 20 -10.30 -1.17 -14.00
N VAL A 21 -9.74 -0.48 -13.01
CA VAL A 21 -9.95 -0.84 -11.58
C VAL A 21 -11.39 -0.64 -11.13
N ARG A 22 -12.09 0.38 -11.68
CA ARG A 22 -13.52 0.60 -11.43
C ARG A 22 -14.37 -0.55 -11.96
N THR A 23 -14.06 -1.02 -13.17
CA THR A 23 -14.78 -2.15 -13.80
C THR A 23 -14.53 -3.45 -13.05
N ALA A 24 -13.32 -3.65 -12.53
CA ALA A 24 -12.95 -4.80 -11.71
C ALA A 24 -13.50 -4.73 -10.26
N GLY A 25 -14.25 -3.69 -9.88
CA GLY A 25 -14.83 -3.57 -8.53
C GLY A 25 -13.80 -3.36 -7.42
N VAL A 26 -12.61 -2.83 -7.76
CA VAL A 26 -11.53 -2.60 -6.79
C VAL A 26 -11.95 -1.52 -5.79
N ARG A 27 -11.64 -1.75 -4.51
CA ARG A 27 -11.82 -0.75 -3.44
C ARG A 27 -10.48 -0.15 -3.04
N GLY A 28 -10.46 1.16 -2.84
CA GLY A 28 -9.29 1.86 -2.30
C GLY A 28 -9.14 1.63 -0.80
N ILE A 29 -7.90 1.53 -0.35
CA ILE A 29 -7.52 1.43 1.06
C ILE A 29 -6.42 2.45 1.32
N THR A 30 -6.46 3.08 2.49
CA THR A 30 -5.46 4.08 2.90
C THR A 30 -4.66 3.57 4.08
N VAL A 31 -3.42 4.02 4.22
CA VAL A 31 -2.53 3.79 5.36
C VAL A 31 -1.87 5.10 5.76
N ASP A 32 -1.45 5.21 7.02
CA ASP A 32 -0.67 6.35 7.48
C ASP A 32 0.84 6.08 7.37
N ASP A 33 1.63 7.16 7.41
CA ASP A 33 3.08 7.12 7.31
C ASP A 33 3.74 6.29 8.43
N GLN A 34 3.12 6.18 9.61
CA GLN A 34 3.65 5.38 10.71
C GLN A 34 3.53 3.88 10.42
N SER A 35 2.39 3.46 9.90
CA SER A 35 2.13 2.09 9.46
C SER A 35 3.10 1.69 8.34
N VAL A 36 3.37 2.61 7.40
CA VAL A 36 4.36 2.42 6.33
C VAL A 36 5.76 2.21 6.89
N ARG A 37 6.22 3.04 7.84
CA ARG A 37 7.52 2.87 8.50
C ARG A 37 7.62 1.52 9.23
N CYS A 38 6.55 1.10 9.89
CA CYS A 38 6.51 -0.21 10.56
C CYS A 38 6.66 -1.35 9.54
N ALA A 39 5.94 -1.28 8.42
CA ALA A 39 6.03 -2.27 7.34
C ALA A 39 7.42 -2.33 6.72
N MET A 40 8.06 -1.19 6.44
CA MET A 40 9.44 -1.14 5.95
C MET A 40 10.41 -1.84 6.90
N ARG A 41 10.32 -1.56 8.21
CA ARG A 41 11.16 -2.21 9.23
C ARG A 41 10.94 -3.71 9.26
N ILE A 42 9.68 -4.17 9.22
CA ILE A 42 9.36 -5.61 9.23
C ILE A 42 9.89 -6.31 7.96
N ALA A 43 9.71 -5.71 6.79
CA ALA A 43 10.23 -6.26 5.54
C ALA A 43 11.76 -6.43 5.60
N PHE A 44 12.46 -5.42 6.11
CA PHE A 44 13.91 -5.49 6.27
C PHE A 44 14.34 -6.55 7.29
N GLU A 45 13.79 -6.51 8.49
CA GLU A 45 14.20 -7.38 9.60
C GLU A 45 13.82 -8.84 9.38
N ARG A 46 12.64 -9.11 8.82
CA ARG A 46 12.05 -10.46 8.75
C ARG A 46 12.09 -11.08 7.36
N MET A 47 11.97 -10.27 6.30
CA MET A 47 11.94 -10.75 4.92
C MET A 47 13.26 -10.53 4.20
N LYS A 48 14.18 -9.75 4.79
CA LYS A 48 15.46 -9.35 4.19
C LYS A 48 15.28 -8.58 2.87
N LEU A 49 14.16 -7.85 2.78
CA LEU A 49 13.80 -7.02 1.64
C LEU A 49 13.88 -5.54 2.03
N VAL A 50 14.58 -4.76 1.21
CA VAL A 50 14.56 -3.30 1.32
C VAL A 50 13.37 -2.79 0.51
N LEU A 51 12.41 -2.18 1.20
CA LEU A 51 11.28 -1.50 0.56
C LEU A 51 11.43 0.00 0.75
N GLU A 52 11.19 0.75 -0.32
CA GLU A 52 10.90 2.18 -0.22
C GLU A 52 9.51 2.41 0.42
N PRO A 53 9.19 3.64 0.89
CA PRO A 53 7.92 3.89 1.58
C PRO A 53 6.68 3.56 0.74
N SER A 54 6.63 4.01 -0.52
CA SER A 54 5.50 3.76 -1.42
C SER A 54 5.27 2.26 -1.67
N GLY A 55 6.36 1.50 -1.86
CA GLY A 55 6.33 0.05 -2.02
C GLY A 55 5.93 -0.72 -0.76
N ALA A 56 6.06 -0.13 0.42
CA ALA A 56 5.66 -0.74 1.69
C ALA A 56 4.17 -0.51 2.05
N ALA A 57 3.43 0.31 1.29
CA ALA A 57 2.05 0.67 1.61
C ALA A 57 1.08 -0.53 1.64
N SER A 58 1.25 -1.49 0.71
CA SER A 58 0.43 -2.71 0.68
C SER A 58 0.69 -3.61 1.88
N LEU A 59 1.96 -3.80 2.25
CA LEU A 59 2.35 -4.55 3.44
C LEU A 59 1.83 -3.86 4.72
N ALA A 60 1.86 -2.52 4.78
CA ALA A 60 1.28 -1.77 5.89
C ALA A 60 -0.22 -1.99 6.03
N ALA A 61 -0.97 -2.04 4.91
CA ALA A 61 -2.40 -2.32 4.92
C ALA A 61 -2.69 -3.74 5.42
N LEU A 62 -1.88 -4.71 5.00
CA LEU A 62 -1.97 -6.11 5.43
C LEU A 62 -1.72 -6.26 6.93
N LEU A 63 -0.59 -5.74 7.42
CA LEU A 63 -0.20 -5.83 8.83
C LEU A 63 -1.15 -5.05 9.75
N GLY A 64 -1.76 -3.98 9.24
CA GLY A 64 -2.77 -3.19 9.95
C GLY A 64 -4.17 -3.82 9.94
N GLY A 65 -4.36 -5.02 9.36
CA GLY A 65 -5.65 -5.70 9.31
C GLY A 65 -6.70 -4.98 8.46
N LYS A 66 -6.28 -4.10 7.54
CA LYS A 66 -7.21 -3.35 6.67
C LYS A 66 -7.80 -4.20 5.55
N VAL A 67 -7.24 -5.38 5.32
CA VAL A 67 -7.69 -6.38 4.36
C VAL A 67 -7.79 -7.71 5.06
N ASP A 68 -8.97 -8.34 4.99
CA ASP A 68 -9.11 -9.73 5.40
C ASP A 68 -8.48 -10.66 4.35
N VAL A 69 -7.41 -11.31 4.76
CA VAL A 69 -6.65 -12.29 3.97
C VAL A 69 -6.73 -13.70 4.55
N SER A 70 -7.55 -13.93 5.58
CA SER A 70 -7.68 -15.24 6.19
C SER A 70 -8.15 -16.28 5.16
N GLY A 71 -7.43 -17.40 5.09
CA GLY A 71 -7.73 -18.49 4.14
C GLY A 71 -7.44 -18.18 2.67
N LYS A 72 -6.74 -17.08 2.36
CA LYS A 72 -6.32 -16.73 0.99
C LYS A 72 -4.84 -17.07 0.81
N THR A 73 -4.51 -17.87 -0.20
CA THR A 73 -3.14 -18.24 -0.63
C THR A 73 -3.03 -18.14 -2.14
#